data_AF-A0A7S0TPI1-F1
#
_entry.id   AF-A0A7S0TPI1-F1
#
_cell.length_a   1.000
_cell.length_b   1.000
_cell.length_c   1.000
_cell.angle_alpha   90.00
_cell.angle_beta   90.00
_cell.angle_gamma   90.00
#
_symmetry.space_group_name_H-M   'P 1'
#
loop_
_entity.id
_entity.type
_entity.pdbx_description
1 polymer ?
#
loop_
_entity_poly.entity_id
_entity_poly.type
_entity_poly.pdbx_seq_one_letter_code
_entity_poly.pdbx_strand_id
1 'polypeptide(L)'
;GEPGSWVAQERQLASHCLVVVFGLSSWLLVNAVWVELALLVEVAPEGYAIASYMAIALQCANVFPLAYSLAARRKDPPVPYTHSISAVLVLGALTCWLLAGHWHETMDVGGAKRASVALLALLFAGGALDCTSSVVYWPWVSQFDEAFSSSLATGESLSGSVPAFAAIVQSPAGDVANPLFGVGDFFRGMAGLMVGCTVAFAALQTQALAPH
;
A
#
# COMPACT_ATOMS: atom_id res chain seq x y z
N GLY A 1 -37.17 13.88 -16.26
CA GLY A 1 -35.99 13.65 -15.40
C GLY A 1 -35.58 14.99 -14.86
N GLU A 2 -35.58 15.15 -13.54
CA GLU A 2 -35.25 16.44 -12.94
C GLU A 2 -33.76 16.78 -13.14
N PRO A 3 -33.41 18.04 -13.42
CA PRO A 3 -32.02 18.45 -13.67
C PRO A 3 -30.99 18.16 -12.57
N GLY A 4 -31.43 17.76 -11.38
CA GLY A 4 -30.55 17.37 -10.28
C GLY A 4 -30.17 15.88 -10.25
N SER A 5 -30.87 15.01 -10.97
CA SER A 5 -30.69 13.55 -10.80
C SER A 5 -29.38 13.03 -11.40
N TRP A 6 -28.95 13.58 -12.54
CA TRP A 6 -27.69 13.17 -13.18
C TRP A 6 -26.47 13.70 -12.43
N VAL A 7 -26.51 14.94 -11.92
CA VAL A 7 -25.41 15.53 -11.14
C VAL A 7 -25.19 14.75 -9.84
N ALA A 8 -26.29 14.34 -9.18
CA ALA A 8 -26.20 13.50 -7.99
C ALA A 8 -25.58 12.13 -8.30
N GLN A 9 -25.97 11.52 -9.42
CA GLN A 9 -25.45 10.23 -9.87
C GLN A 9 -23.96 10.30 -10.26
N GLU A 10 -23.54 11.34 -10.97
CA GLU A 10 -22.13 11.59 -11.32
C GLU A 10 -21.27 11.78 -10.06
N ARG A 11 -21.77 12.54 -9.09
CA ARG A 11 -21.08 12.74 -7.81
C ARG A 11 -20.93 11.43 -7.04
N GLN A 12 -21.97 10.60 -7.01
CA GLN A 12 -21.92 9.29 -6.36
C GLN A 12 -20.91 8.36 -7.04
N LEU A 13 -20.91 8.29 -8.38
CA LEU A 13 -19.93 7.52 -9.14
C LEU A 13 -18.50 8.00 -8.86
N ALA A 14 -18.27 9.32 -8.82
CA ALA A 14 -16.97 9.88 -8.50
C ALA A 14 -16.50 9.46 -7.10
N SER A 15 -17.38 9.50 -6.09
CA SER A 15 -17.05 9.02 -4.74
C SER A 15 -16.69 7.53 -4.74
N HIS A 16 -17.43 6.67 -5.47
CA HIS A 16 -17.08 5.24 -5.59
C HIS A 16 -15.70 5.04 -6.23
N CYS A 17 -15.42 5.71 -7.35
CA CYS A 17 -14.12 5.65 -8.01
C CYS A 17 -12.99 6.10 -7.08
N LEU A 18 -13.20 7.17 -6.31
CA LEU A 18 -12.22 7.65 -5.33
C LEU A 18 -12.00 6.64 -4.20
N VAL A 19 -13.06 5.96 -3.72
CA VAL A 19 -12.91 4.89 -2.71
C VAL A 19 -12.15 3.69 -3.28
N VAL A 20 -12.37 3.33 -4.55
CA VAL A 20 -11.59 2.28 -5.22
C VAL A 20 -10.11 2.68 -5.31
N VAL A 21 -9.81 3.90 -5.76
CA VAL A 21 -8.43 4.41 -5.84
C VAL A 21 -7.79 4.48 -4.46
N PHE A 22 -8.51 4.94 -3.45
CA PHE A 22 -8.06 4.90 -2.06
C PHE A 22 -7.75 3.47 -1.59
N GLY A 23 -8.63 2.52 -1.89
CA GLY A 23 -8.47 1.11 -1.52
C GLY A 23 -7.22 0.45 -2.09
N LEU A 24 -6.71 0.92 -3.24
CA LEU A 24 -5.43 0.45 -3.80
C LEU A 24 -4.29 0.57 -2.78
N SER A 25 -4.28 1.60 -1.94
CA SER A 25 -3.20 1.84 -0.98
C SER A 25 -3.06 0.79 0.13
N SER A 26 -4.06 -0.06 0.34
CA SER A 26 -4.13 -0.98 1.48
C SER A 26 -3.01 -2.03 1.51
N TRP A 27 -2.68 -2.61 0.36
CA TRP A 27 -1.65 -3.65 0.21
C TRP A 27 -0.66 -3.34 -0.92
N LEU A 28 -0.67 -2.11 -1.45
CA LEU A 28 0.11 -1.77 -2.65
C LEU A 28 1.60 -2.03 -2.47
N LEU A 29 2.16 -1.62 -1.32
CA LEU A 29 3.59 -1.70 -1.07
C LEU A 29 4.03 -3.15 -0.93
N VAL A 30 3.37 -3.93 -0.06
CA VAL A 30 3.71 -5.35 0.13
C VAL A 30 3.56 -6.10 -1.19
N ASN A 31 2.47 -5.89 -1.92
CA ASN A 31 2.27 -6.53 -3.22
C ASN A 31 3.39 -6.15 -4.20
N ALA A 32 3.73 -4.87 -4.32
CA ALA A 32 4.79 -4.38 -5.19
C ALA A 32 6.14 -5.07 -4.93
N VAL A 33 6.54 -5.21 -3.66
CA VAL A 33 7.80 -5.89 -3.29
C VAL A 33 7.75 -7.38 -3.65
N TRP A 34 6.61 -8.04 -3.44
CA TRP A 34 6.47 -9.46 -3.78
C TRP A 34 6.52 -9.72 -5.28
N VAL A 35 5.98 -8.84 -6.12
CA VAL A 35 6.07 -9.04 -7.59
C VAL A 35 7.51 -8.89 -8.08
N GLU A 36 8.27 -7.99 -7.46
CA GLU A 36 9.69 -7.75 -7.75
C GLU A 36 10.63 -8.86 -7.25
N LEU A 37 10.11 -9.84 -6.50
CA LEU A 37 10.93 -10.92 -5.92
C LEU A 37 11.80 -11.63 -6.97
N ALA A 38 11.27 -11.86 -8.17
CA ALA A 38 12.00 -12.54 -9.24
C ALA A 38 13.27 -11.78 -9.65
N LEU A 39 13.24 -10.44 -9.66
CA LEU A 39 14.39 -9.59 -9.94
C LEU A 39 15.28 -9.44 -8.70
N LEU A 40 14.68 -9.32 -7.52
CA LEU A 40 15.41 -9.18 -6.25
C LEU A 40 16.29 -10.39 -5.95
N VAL A 41 15.83 -11.62 -6.22
CA VAL A 41 16.60 -12.85 -5.97
C VAL A 41 17.91 -12.89 -6.77
N GLU A 42 17.94 -12.33 -7.97
CA GLU A 42 19.13 -12.31 -8.83
C GLU A 42 20.23 -11.37 -8.32
N VAL A 43 19.86 -10.33 -7.58
CA VAL A 43 20.78 -9.26 -7.15
C VAL A 43 21.02 -9.23 -5.64
N ALA A 44 20.11 -9.79 -4.85
CA ALA A 44 20.23 -9.82 -3.40
C ALA A 44 21.33 -10.80 -2.96
N PRO A 45 22.18 -10.43 -1.98
CA PRO A 45 23.22 -11.32 -1.46
C PRO A 45 22.64 -12.59 -0.81
N GLU A 46 21.38 -12.57 -0.40
CA GLU A 46 20.65 -13.72 0.13
C GLU A 46 20.18 -14.73 -0.92
N GLY A 47 20.16 -14.36 -2.21
CA GLY A 47 19.52 -15.15 -3.26
C GLY A 47 18.08 -15.51 -2.89
N TYR A 48 17.67 -16.77 -3.13
CA TYR A 48 16.32 -17.24 -2.80
C TYR A 48 15.94 -17.16 -1.31
N ALA A 49 16.91 -17.05 -0.40
CA ALA A 49 16.61 -16.88 1.02
C ALA A 49 15.92 -15.53 1.32
N ILE A 50 16.04 -14.52 0.43
CA ILE A 50 15.39 -13.22 0.60
C ILE A 50 13.87 -13.36 0.74
N ALA A 51 13.25 -14.29 0.01
CA ALA A 51 11.81 -14.55 0.08
C ALA A 51 11.37 -14.96 1.49
N SER A 52 12.17 -15.79 2.16
CA SER A 52 11.90 -16.22 3.54
C SER A 52 12.07 -15.06 4.52
N TYR A 53 13.07 -14.21 4.31
CA TYR A 53 13.29 -13.04 5.17
C TYR A 53 12.20 -11.98 5.00
N MET A 54 11.75 -11.77 3.76
CA MET A 54 10.60 -10.91 3.45
C MET A 54 9.33 -11.40 4.16
N ALA A 55 9.06 -12.72 4.10
CA ALA A 55 7.94 -13.31 4.80
C ALA A 55 8.03 -13.07 6.31
N ILE A 56 9.19 -13.33 6.94
CA ILE A 56 9.36 -13.09 8.37
C ILE A 56 9.17 -11.60 8.72
N ALA A 57 9.74 -10.68 7.94
CA ALA A 57 9.58 -9.24 8.14
C ALA A 57 8.09 -8.84 8.13
N LEU A 58 7.34 -9.32 7.14
CA LEU A 58 5.90 -9.05 7.05
C LEU A 58 5.12 -9.66 8.23
N GLN A 59 5.42 -10.91 8.60
CA GLN A 59 4.73 -11.56 9.71
C GLN A 59 5.00 -10.85 11.05
N CYS A 60 6.22 -10.34 11.26
CA CYS A 60 6.55 -9.54 12.42
C CYS A 60 5.79 -8.20 12.45
N ALA A 61 5.40 -7.66 11.30
CA ALA A 61 4.64 -6.42 11.21
C ALA A 61 3.16 -6.55 11.66
N ASN A 62 2.63 -7.77 11.76
CA ASN A 62 1.28 -8.02 12.28
C ASN A 62 1.09 -7.62 13.76
N VAL A 63 2.17 -7.28 14.48
CA VAL A 63 2.07 -6.73 15.84
C VAL A 63 1.47 -5.31 15.88
N PHE A 64 1.56 -4.56 14.77
CA PHE A 64 1.10 -3.17 14.71
C PHE A 64 -0.43 -3.01 14.76
N PRO A 65 -1.25 -3.80 14.03
CA PRO A 65 -2.70 -3.80 14.20
C PRO A 65 -3.15 -4.02 15.65
N LEU A 66 -2.48 -4.94 16.36
CA LEU A 66 -2.76 -5.21 17.77
C LEU A 66 -2.40 -4.00 18.64
N ALA A 67 -1.21 -3.42 18.42
CA ALA A 67 -0.77 -2.21 19.12
C ALA A 67 -1.71 -1.03 18.87
N TYR A 68 -2.13 -0.81 17.63
CA TYR A 68 -3.10 0.22 17.25
C TYR A 68 -4.44 0.00 17.96
N SER A 69 -4.98 -1.23 17.93
CA SER A 69 -6.24 -1.57 18.57
C SER A 69 -6.21 -1.37 20.09
N LEU A 70 -5.09 -1.71 20.75
CA LEU A 70 -4.90 -1.45 22.18
C LEU A 70 -4.77 0.04 22.49
N ALA A 71 -4.02 0.79 21.66
CA ALA A 71 -3.83 2.22 21.85
C ALA A 71 -5.14 3.01 21.64
N ALA A 72 -5.93 2.63 20.62
CA ALA A 72 -7.22 3.24 20.33
C ALA A 72 -8.21 3.10 21.50
N ARG A 73 -8.19 1.97 22.21
CA ARG A 73 -9.03 1.74 23.42
C ARG A 73 -8.66 2.59 24.63
N ARG A 74 -7.43 3.13 24.67
CA ARG A 74 -6.91 3.90 25.81
C ARG A 74 -7.08 5.41 25.66
N LYS A 75 -7.49 5.89 24.49
CA LYS A 75 -7.67 7.33 24.23
C LYS A 75 -9.13 7.73 24.38
N ASP A 76 -9.35 8.78 25.17
CA ASP A 76 -10.65 9.44 25.34
C ASP A 76 -10.47 10.96 25.16
N PRO A 77 -11.00 11.58 24.08
CA PRO A 77 -11.77 10.96 22.99
C PRO A 77 -10.89 10.11 22.04
N PRO A 78 -11.50 9.16 21.29
CA PRO A 78 -10.79 8.38 20.28
C PRO A 78 -10.19 9.25 19.17
N VAL A 79 -9.06 8.82 18.61
CA VAL A 79 -8.47 9.49 17.44
C VAL A 79 -9.38 9.27 16.22
N PRO A 80 -9.76 10.32 15.48
CA PRO A 80 -10.54 10.16 14.25
C PRO A 80 -9.80 9.28 13.24
N TYR A 81 -10.51 8.31 12.63
CA TYR A 81 -9.93 7.41 11.63
C TYR A 81 -9.26 8.14 10.47
N THR A 82 -9.77 9.31 10.09
CA THR A 82 -9.20 10.16 9.04
C THR A 82 -7.74 10.52 9.30
N HIS A 83 -7.36 10.83 10.56
CA HIS A 83 -5.97 11.11 10.90
C HIS A 83 -5.08 9.88 10.79
N SER A 84 -5.56 8.73 11.26
CA SER A 84 -4.83 7.46 11.15
C SER A 84 -4.63 7.06 9.68
N ILE A 85 -5.67 7.21 8.86
CA ILE A 85 -5.61 6.93 7.42
C ILE A 85 -4.63 7.88 6.72
N SER A 86 -4.69 9.18 6.99
CA SER A 86 -3.74 10.14 6.42
C SER A 86 -2.30 9.83 6.83
N ALA A 87 -2.06 9.41 8.08
CA ALA A 87 -0.74 8.98 8.52
C ALA A 87 -0.27 7.73 7.77
N VAL A 88 -1.12 6.72 7.63
CA VAL A 88 -0.81 5.49 6.87
C VAL A 88 -0.44 5.81 5.42
N LEU A 89 -1.24 6.65 4.74
CA LEU A 89 -1.03 7.04 3.35
C LEU A 89 0.28 7.82 3.14
N VAL A 90 0.54 8.83 3.99
CA VAL A 90 1.77 9.65 3.90
C VAL A 90 3.00 8.82 4.19
N LEU A 91 2.97 8.01 5.26
CA LEU A 91 4.08 7.11 5.59
C LEU A 91 4.25 6.02 4.54
N GLY A 92 3.17 5.53 3.93
CA GLY A 92 3.21 4.58 2.82
C GLY A 92 3.89 5.17 1.60
N ALA A 93 3.52 6.39 1.20
CA ALA A 93 4.15 7.09 0.09
C ALA A 93 5.65 7.33 0.35
N LEU A 94 5.99 7.75 1.57
CA LEU A 94 7.38 7.93 1.99
C LEU A 94 8.15 6.61 1.95
N THR A 95 7.55 5.52 2.43
CA THR A 95 8.19 4.19 2.45
C THR A 95 8.43 3.69 1.03
N CYS A 96 7.46 3.80 0.12
CA CYS A 96 7.65 3.47 -1.30
C CYS A 96 8.77 4.31 -1.93
N TRP A 97 8.82 5.61 -1.62
CA TRP A 97 9.86 6.50 -2.14
C TRP A 97 11.26 6.13 -1.61
N LEU A 98 11.38 5.86 -0.32
CA LEU A 98 12.63 5.38 0.28
C LEU A 98 13.05 4.05 -0.31
N LEU A 99 12.10 3.12 -0.50
CA LEU A 99 12.36 1.83 -1.11
C LEU A 99 12.91 1.99 -2.53
N ALA A 100 12.36 2.90 -3.31
CA ALA A 100 12.85 3.17 -4.65
C ALA A 100 14.32 3.62 -4.71
N GLY A 101 14.80 4.34 -3.70
CA GLY A 101 16.18 4.80 -3.60
C GLY A 101 17.13 3.80 -2.92
N HIS A 102 16.65 3.09 -1.91
CA HIS A 102 17.51 2.37 -0.95
C HIS A 102 17.34 0.84 -0.96
N TRP A 103 16.49 0.27 -1.82
CA TRP A 103 16.25 -1.18 -1.86
C TRP A 103 17.53 -2.03 -2.05
N HIS A 104 18.55 -1.49 -2.72
CA HIS A 104 19.80 -2.19 -3.07
C HIS A 104 20.90 -2.04 -2.00
N GLU A 105 20.66 -1.24 -0.95
CA GLU A 105 21.63 -1.03 0.11
C GLU A 105 21.79 -2.28 0.97
N THR A 106 23.03 -2.71 1.14
CA THR A 106 23.39 -3.89 1.92
C THR A 106 24.34 -3.53 3.05
N MET A 107 24.23 -4.26 4.17
CA MET A 107 25.08 -4.08 5.34
C MET A 107 25.66 -5.41 5.79
N ASP A 108 26.88 -5.41 6.33
CA ASP A 108 27.49 -6.60 6.91
C ASP A 108 26.87 -6.88 8.29
N VAL A 109 26.21 -8.04 8.43
CA VAL A 109 25.59 -8.46 9.70
C VAL A 109 26.37 -9.63 10.28
N GLY A 110 26.81 -9.51 11.53
CA GLY A 110 27.52 -10.59 12.24
C GLY A 110 28.88 -10.96 11.64
N GLY A 111 29.54 -10.02 10.94
CA GLY A 111 30.94 -10.15 10.52
C GLY A 111 31.23 -11.04 9.31
N ALA A 112 30.24 -11.54 8.56
CA ALA A 112 30.54 -12.41 7.43
C ALA A 112 29.58 -12.38 6.22
N LYS A 113 28.45 -11.68 6.25
CA LYS A 113 27.52 -11.65 5.09
C LYS A 113 26.88 -10.27 4.91
N ARG A 114 26.90 -9.78 3.67
CA ARG A 114 26.06 -8.66 3.21
C ARG A 114 24.61 -9.10 3.29
N ALA A 115 23.77 -8.30 3.95
CA ALA A 115 22.33 -8.51 4.05
C ALA A 115 21.58 -7.27 3.53
N SER A 116 20.44 -7.50 2.88
CA SER A 116 19.50 -6.52 2.32
C SER A 116 18.68 -5.84 3.42
N VAL A 117 19.37 -5.27 4.42
CA VAL A 117 18.75 -4.71 5.63
C VAL A 117 17.80 -3.57 5.30
N ALA A 118 18.14 -2.71 4.34
CA ALA A 118 17.28 -1.59 3.94
C ALA A 118 15.95 -2.07 3.35
N LEU A 119 16.00 -3.01 2.39
CA LEU A 119 14.82 -3.65 1.80
C LEU A 119 13.93 -4.28 2.88
N LEU A 120 14.52 -5.08 3.78
CA LEU A 120 13.76 -5.80 4.82
C LEU A 120 13.16 -4.85 5.87
N ALA A 121 13.89 -3.79 6.25
CA ALA A 121 13.39 -2.80 7.20
C ALA A 121 12.25 -1.97 6.59
N LEU A 122 12.37 -1.57 5.32
CA LEU A 122 11.32 -0.84 4.61
C LEU A 122 10.11 -1.72 4.31
N LEU A 123 10.30 -3.01 4.00
CA LEU A 123 9.21 -3.98 3.88
C LEU A 123 8.51 -4.21 5.23
N PHE A 124 9.25 -4.28 6.33
CA PHE A 124 8.65 -4.35 7.67
C PHE A 124 7.80 -3.11 7.98
N ALA A 125 8.31 -1.91 7.67
CA ALA A 125 7.56 -0.67 7.82
C ALA A 125 6.32 -0.64 6.91
N GLY A 126 6.46 -1.08 5.66
CA GLY A 126 5.35 -1.22 4.71
C GLY A 126 4.29 -2.21 5.19
N GLY A 127 4.70 -3.39 5.66
CA GLY A 127 3.80 -4.37 6.28
C GLY A 127 3.07 -3.80 7.49
N ALA A 128 3.75 -2.99 8.31
CA ALA A 128 3.12 -2.36 9.47
C ALA A 128 2.01 -1.39 9.05
N LEU A 129 2.26 -0.61 7.98
CA LEU A 129 1.29 0.31 7.40
C LEU A 129 0.14 -0.44 6.73
N ASP A 130 0.43 -1.47 5.95
CA ASP A 130 -0.55 -2.29 5.22
C ASP A 130 -1.48 -3.00 6.21
N CYS A 131 -0.95 -3.67 7.24
CA CYS A 131 -1.78 -4.29 8.26
C CYS A 131 -2.58 -3.26 9.08
N THR A 132 -2.01 -2.07 9.33
CA THR A 132 -2.72 -0.97 10.00
C THR A 132 -3.85 -0.43 9.12
N SER A 133 -3.68 -0.41 7.79
CA SER A 133 -4.69 0.04 6.84
C SER A 133 -5.98 -0.78 6.97
N SER A 134 -5.90 -2.11 7.07
CA SER A 134 -7.07 -2.97 7.21
C SER A 134 -7.86 -2.70 8.50
N VAL A 135 -7.20 -2.31 9.60
CA VAL A 135 -7.87 -2.00 10.87
C VAL A 135 -8.39 -0.57 10.97
N VAL A 136 -8.04 0.32 10.03
CA VAL A 136 -8.53 1.72 10.03
C VAL A 136 -9.44 2.03 8.85
N TYR A 137 -9.25 1.40 7.69
CA TYR A 137 -10.01 1.67 6.46
C TYR A 137 -11.41 1.07 6.57
N TRP A 138 -11.50 -0.18 7.03
CA TRP A 138 -12.77 -0.89 7.15
C TRP A 138 -13.72 -0.24 8.18
N PRO A 139 -13.29 0.12 9.40
CA PRO A 139 -14.14 0.86 10.33
C PRO A 139 -14.46 2.30 9.89
N TRP A 140 -13.64 2.89 9.02
CA TRP A 140 -13.94 4.20 8.44
C TRP A 140 -15.03 4.10 7.38
N VAL A 141 -14.91 3.16 6.44
CA VAL A 141 -15.88 3.01 5.35
C VAL A 141 -17.24 2.54 5.88
N SER A 142 -17.29 1.78 6.97
CA SER A 142 -18.53 1.30 7.60
C SER A 142 -19.39 2.41 8.24
N GLN A 143 -18.93 3.66 8.21
CA GLN A 143 -19.71 4.83 8.66
C GLN A 143 -20.58 5.41 7.54
N PHE A 144 -20.38 4.95 6.30
CA PHE A 144 -21.08 5.39 5.09
C PHE A 144 -21.83 4.23 4.46
N ASP A 145 -22.68 4.53 3.48
CA ASP A 145 -23.45 3.54 2.72
C ASP A 145 -22.66 2.26 2.36
N GLU A 146 -23.33 1.10 2.50
CA GLU A 146 -22.72 -0.22 2.35
C GLU A 146 -22.06 -0.44 0.97
N ALA A 147 -22.54 0.26 -0.06
CA ALA A 147 -21.95 0.22 -1.40
C ALA A 147 -20.49 0.71 -1.42
N PHE A 148 -20.08 1.59 -0.49
CA PHE A 148 -18.68 2.02 -0.38
C PHE A 148 -17.77 0.92 0.18
N SER A 149 -18.28 0.02 1.02
CA SER A 149 -17.51 -1.15 1.48
C SER A 149 -17.14 -2.06 0.31
N SER A 150 -18.06 -2.26 -0.64
CA SER A 150 -17.79 -3.01 -1.87
C SER A 150 -16.76 -2.32 -2.76
N SER A 151 -16.79 -0.97 -2.82
CA SER A 151 -15.80 -0.17 -3.54
C SER A 151 -14.41 -0.28 -2.91
N LEU A 152 -14.33 -0.25 -1.58
CA LEU A 152 -13.07 -0.44 -0.86
C LEU A 152 -12.48 -1.83 -1.13
N ALA A 153 -13.30 -2.88 -1.02
CA ALA A 153 -12.90 -4.27 -1.31
C ALA A 153 -12.36 -4.42 -2.74
N THR A 154 -13.00 -3.73 -3.69
CA THR A 154 -12.56 -3.70 -5.10
C THR A 154 -11.19 -3.05 -5.22
N GLY A 155 -10.98 -1.90 -4.57
CA GLY A 155 -9.68 -1.22 -4.52
C GLY A 155 -8.59 -2.08 -3.89
N GLU A 156 -8.88 -2.73 -2.76
CA GLU A 156 -7.96 -3.64 -2.07
C GLU A 156 -7.58 -4.82 -2.96
N SER A 157 -8.52 -5.38 -3.73
CA SER A 157 -8.23 -6.44 -4.71
C SER A 157 -7.35 -5.97 -5.87
N LEU A 158 -7.53 -4.72 -6.33
CA LEU A 158 -6.74 -4.14 -7.40
C LEU A 158 -5.31 -3.76 -6.96
N SER A 159 -5.06 -3.63 -5.66
CA SER A 159 -3.74 -3.30 -5.10
C SER A 159 -2.65 -4.32 -5.48
N GLY A 160 -3.02 -5.58 -5.69
CA GLY A 160 -2.11 -6.62 -6.19
C GLY A 160 -2.08 -6.71 -7.73
N SER A 161 -3.21 -6.40 -8.36
CA SER A 161 -3.33 -6.45 -9.83
C SER A 161 -2.48 -5.38 -10.50
N VAL A 162 -2.47 -4.14 -9.98
CA VAL A 162 -1.75 -3.02 -10.59
C VAL A 162 -0.22 -3.27 -10.63
N PRO A 163 0.44 -3.67 -9.52
CA PRO A 163 1.85 -4.06 -9.56
C PRO A 163 2.12 -5.27 -10.46
N ALA A 164 1.22 -6.26 -10.49
CA ALA A 164 1.37 -7.43 -11.36
C ALA A 164 1.38 -7.05 -12.85
N PHE A 165 0.47 -6.17 -13.29
CA PHE A 165 0.48 -5.64 -14.65
C PHE A 165 1.74 -4.82 -14.93
N ALA A 166 2.17 -3.99 -13.98
CA ALA A 166 3.39 -3.22 -14.12
C ALA A 166 4.63 -4.12 -14.28
N ALA A 167 4.70 -5.25 -13.56
CA ALA A 167 5.80 -6.21 -13.66
C ALA A 167 5.81 -6.95 -15.00
N ILE A 168 4.64 -7.25 -15.59
CA ILE A 168 4.56 -7.81 -16.95
C ILE A 168 5.12 -6.82 -17.98
N VAL A 169 4.81 -5.53 -17.82
CA VAL A 169 5.35 -4.48 -18.68
C VAL A 169 6.85 -4.32 -18.45
N GLN A 170 7.32 -4.39 -17.21
CA GLN A 170 8.73 -4.30 -16.85
C GLN A 170 9.57 -5.41 -17.49
N SER A 171 9.08 -6.65 -17.45
CA SER A 171 9.74 -7.82 -18.01
C SER A 171 8.82 -8.56 -18.98
N PRO A 172 8.64 -8.05 -20.22
CA PRO A 172 7.84 -8.72 -21.23
C PRO A 172 8.37 -10.14 -21.48
N ALA A 173 7.45 -11.11 -21.58
CA ALA A 173 7.77 -12.54 -21.69
C ALA A 173 8.59 -13.15 -20.53
N GLY A 174 8.71 -12.45 -19.40
CA GLY A 174 9.47 -12.91 -18.24
C GLY A 174 10.99 -12.75 -18.38
N ASP A 175 11.46 -11.88 -19.28
CA ASP A 175 12.88 -11.55 -19.38
C ASP A 175 13.31 -10.68 -18.18
N VAL A 176 13.74 -11.35 -17.12
CA VAL A 176 14.31 -10.73 -15.91
C VAL A 176 15.76 -10.29 -16.11
N ALA A 177 16.43 -10.75 -17.17
CA ALA A 177 17.81 -10.37 -17.45
C ALA A 177 17.90 -8.99 -18.10
N ASN A 178 16.88 -8.59 -18.88
CA ASN A 178 16.82 -7.30 -19.56
C ASN A 178 15.46 -6.60 -19.35
N PRO A 179 15.14 -6.17 -18.11
CA PRO A 179 13.90 -5.45 -17.86
C PRO A 179 13.90 -4.08 -18.58
N LEU A 180 12.72 -3.64 -19.04
CA LEU A 180 12.53 -2.34 -19.70
C LEU A 180 12.89 -1.16 -18.78
N PHE A 181 12.73 -1.33 -17.47
CA PHE A 181 13.11 -0.38 -16.43
C PHE A 181 13.46 -1.09 -15.13
N GLY A 182 14.29 -0.47 -14.29
CA GLY A 182 14.81 -1.12 -13.09
C GLY A 182 13.81 -1.20 -11.94
N VAL A 183 14.11 -2.06 -10.95
CA VAL A 183 13.35 -2.21 -9.69
C VAL A 183 13.13 -0.85 -8.99
N GLY A 184 14.14 0.02 -9.00
CA GLY A 184 14.02 1.37 -8.45
C GLY A 184 13.01 2.25 -9.20
N ASP A 185 12.93 2.16 -10.53
CA ASP A 185 11.94 2.90 -11.31
C ASP A 185 10.53 2.36 -11.08
N PHE A 186 10.39 1.03 -10.94
CA PHE A 186 9.14 0.37 -10.57
C PHE A 186 8.60 0.91 -9.24
N PHE A 187 9.43 0.93 -8.19
CA PHE A 187 9.04 1.47 -6.89
C PHE A 187 8.74 2.98 -6.92
N ARG A 188 9.40 3.78 -7.79
CA ARG A 188 9.00 5.19 -8.02
C ARG A 188 7.59 5.29 -8.60
N GLY A 189 7.24 4.40 -9.53
CA GLY A 189 5.87 4.29 -10.05
C GLY A 189 4.85 3.98 -8.95
N MET A 190 5.16 3.03 -8.08
CA MET A 190 4.30 2.68 -6.94
C MET A 190 4.19 3.81 -5.91
N ALA A 191 5.28 4.56 -5.67
CA ALA A 191 5.24 5.76 -4.85
C ALA A 191 4.31 6.83 -5.44
N GLY A 192 4.39 7.06 -6.76
CA GLY A 192 3.48 7.96 -7.47
C GLY A 192 2.01 7.54 -7.34
N LEU A 193 1.73 6.24 -7.48
CA LEU A 193 0.39 5.69 -7.29
C LEU A 193 -0.10 5.87 -5.84
N MET A 194 0.76 5.66 -4.84
CA MET A 194 0.44 5.87 -3.43
C MET A 194 0.12 7.35 -3.13
N VAL A 195 0.83 8.29 -3.76
CA VAL A 195 0.48 9.73 -3.71
C VAL A 195 -0.89 9.97 -4.35
N GLY A 196 -1.19 9.33 -5.48
CA GLY A 196 -2.52 9.35 -6.10
C GLY A 196 -3.63 8.86 -5.15
N CYS A 197 -3.38 7.77 -4.42
CA CYS A 197 -4.30 7.26 -3.39
C CYS A 197 -4.48 8.27 -2.24
N THR A 198 -3.40 8.94 -1.85
CA THR A 198 -3.42 9.99 -0.82
C THR A 198 -4.29 11.18 -1.24
N VAL A 199 -4.12 11.63 -2.49
CA VAL A 199 -4.93 12.70 -3.07
C VAL A 199 -6.39 12.27 -3.20
N ALA A 200 -6.66 11.04 -3.60
CA ALA A 200 -8.02 10.51 -3.68
C ALA A 200 -8.71 10.51 -2.31
N PHE A 201 -8.01 10.11 -1.25
CA PHE A 201 -8.53 10.18 0.11
C PHE A 201 -8.77 11.62 0.58
N ALA A 202 -7.85 12.54 0.30
CA ALA A 202 -8.06 13.97 0.60
C ALA A 202 -9.28 14.54 -0.15
N ALA A 203 -9.50 14.14 -1.40
CA ALA A 203 -10.69 14.51 -2.17
C ALA A 203 -11.97 13.95 -1.53
N LEU A 204 -11.95 12.70 -1.04
CA LEU A 204 -13.07 12.11 -0.30
C LEU A 204 -13.44 12.91 0.95
N GLN A 205 -12.46 13.47 1.67
CA GLN A 205 -12.72 14.31 2.84
C GLN A 205 -13.44 15.62 2.52
N THR A 206 -13.31 16.12 1.29
CA THR A 206 -14.02 17.33 0.83
C THR A 206 -15.42 17.04 0.30
N GLN A 207 -15.74 15.76 0.06
CA GLN A 207 -17.05 15.33 -0.38
C GLN A 207 -17.89 14.88 0.81
N ALA A 208 -19.13 15.37 0.91
CA ALA A 208 -20.09 14.75 1.82
C ALA A 208 -20.47 13.37 1.26
N LEU A 209 -19.86 12.31 1.82
CA LEU A 209 -20.33 10.94 1.65
C LEU A 209 -21.62 10.78 2.45
N ALA A 210 -22.61 10.09 1.88
CA ALA A 210 -23.87 9.84 2.58
C ALA A 210 -23.59 8.92 3.79
N PRO A 211 -23.82 9.37 5.02
CA PRO A 211 -23.80 8.48 6.18
C PRO A 211 -24.99 7.51 6.07
N HIS A 212 -24.87 6.38 6.76
CA HIS A 212 -25.99 5.48 6.98
C HIS A 212 -27.19 6.16 7.66
#